data_AF-A0A6N9RCM6-F1
#
_entry.id   AF-A0A6N9RCM6-F1
#
_cell.length_a   1.000
_cell.length_b   1.000
_cell.length_c   1.000
_cell.angle_alpha   90.00
_cell.angle_beta   90.00
_cell.angle_gamma   90.00
#
_symmetry.space_group_name_H-M   'P 1'
#
loop_
_entity.id
_entity.type
_entity.pdbx_description
1 polymer ?
#
loop_
_entity_poly.entity_id
_entity_poly.type
_entity_poly.pdbx_seq_one_letter_code
_entity_poly.pdbx_strand_id
1 'polypeptide(L)' 'METSSIVLLAVSTAVSFGLGRTFMHFRRKKQKEEAQEREARALRDRPVEPESKNKSKRKRQLQQIEKGLPGQKR' A
#
# COMPACT_ATOMS: atom_id res chain seq x y z
N MET A 1 43.91 25.33 -14.57
CA MET A 1 43.66 23.87 -14.55
C MET A 1 42.74 23.44 -13.41
N GLU A 2 42.77 24.08 -12.22
CA GLU A 2 42.00 23.60 -11.06
C GLU A 2 40.47 23.83 -11.15
N THR A 3 40.05 24.94 -11.74
CA THR A 3 38.62 25.28 -11.89
C THR A 3 37.87 24.26 -12.73
N SER A 4 38.49 23.76 -13.80
CA SER A 4 37.92 22.74 -14.68
C SER A 4 37.70 21.41 -13.94
N SER A 5 38.65 21.04 -13.07
CA SER A 5 38.55 19.83 -12.24
C SER A 5 37.40 19.94 -11.23
N ILE A 6 37.20 21.11 -10.62
CA ILE A 6 36.10 21.36 -9.69
C ILE A 6 34.74 21.31 -10.40
N VAL A 7 34.64 21.88 -11.60
CA VAL A 7 33.41 21.84 -12.40
C VAL A 7 33.07 20.40 -12.80
N LEU A 8 34.07 19.61 -13.24
CA LEU A 8 33.86 18.20 -13.56
C LEU A 8 33.42 17.37 -12.34
N LEU A 9 33.99 17.64 -11.16
CA LEU A 9 33.57 17.00 -9.92
C LEU A 9 32.12 17.36 -9.56
N ALA A 10 31.73 18.63 -9.68
CA ALA A 10 30.37 19.08 -9.40
C ALA A 10 29.34 18.49 -10.38
N VAL A 11 29.69 18.42 -11.67
CA VAL A 11 28.80 17.83 -12.69
C VAL A 11 28.65 16.32 -12.48
N SER A 12 29.75 15.60 -12.24
CA SER A 12 29.70 14.15 -12.01
C SER A 12 28.92 13.77 -10.75
N THR A 13 29.06 14.55 -9.67
CA THR A 13 28.27 14.36 -8.44
C THR A 13 26.79 14.69 -8.65
N ALA A 14 26.46 15.77 -9.36
CA ALA A 14 25.08 16.13 -9.68
C ALA A 14 24.37 15.06 -10.53
N VAL A 15 25.05 14.54 -11.56
CA VAL A 15 24.52 13.47 -12.42
C VAL A 15 24.31 12.18 -11.61
N SER A 16 25.29 11.79 -10.79
CA SER A 16 25.19 10.59 -9.93
C SER A 16 24.05 10.70 -8.93
N PHE A 17 23.88 11.87 -8.31
CA PHE A 17 22.79 12.12 -7.36
C PHE A 17 21.42 12.15 -8.04
N GLY A 18 21.32 12.78 -9.22
CA GLY A 18 20.10 12.82 -10.02
C GLY A 18 19.63 11.44 -10.46
N LEU A 19 20.55 10.59 -10.92
CA LEU A 19 20.27 9.19 -11.26
C LEU A 19 19.87 8.39 -10.02
N GLY A 20 20.62 8.47 -8.92
CA GLY A 20 20.27 7.79 -7.67
C GLY A 20 18.88 8.17 -7.16
N ARG A 21 18.52 9.46 -7.22
CA ARG A 21 17.22 9.96 -6.76
C ARG A 21 16.07 9.56 -7.67
N THR A 22 16.26 9.58 -8.99
CA THR A 22 15.24 9.12 -9.95
C THR A 22 15.01 7.61 -9.81
N PHE A 23 16.07 6.79 -9.78
CA PHE A 23 15.96 5.35 -9.51
C PHE A 23 15.25 5.05 -8.18
N MET A 24 15.56 5.79 -7.12
CA MET A 24 14.90 5.60 -5.83
C MET A 24 13.41 5.98 -5.89
N HIS A 25 13.04 7.05 -6.61
CA HIS A 25 11.64 7.44 -6.81
C HIS A 25 10.85 6.36 -7.58
N PHE A 26 11.43 5.81 -8.66
CA PHE A 26 10.81 4.71 -9.39
C PHE A 26 10.71 3.42 -8.56
N ARG A 27 11.74 3.11 -7.75
CA ARG A 27 11.72 1.96 -6.83
C ARG A 27 10.66 2.11 -5.74
N ARG A 28 10.49 3.32 -5.22
CA ARG A 28 9.47 3.64 -4.20
C ARG A 28 8.05 3.60 -4.79
N LYS A 29 7.89 3.86 -6.08
CA LYS A 29 6.61 3.70 -6.78
C LYS A 29 6.20 2.22 -6.86
N LYS A 30 7.11 1.33 -7.26
CA LYS A 30 6.85 -0.13 -7.29
C LYS A 30 6.48 -0.69 -5.92
N GLN A 31 7.14 -0.26 -4.84
CA GLN A 31 6.78 -0.73 -3.50
C GLN A 31 5.43 -0.20 -3.00
N LYS A 32 5.00 0.99 -3.44
CA LYS A 32 3.65 1.50 -3.15
C LYS A 32 2.57 0.74 -3.92
N GLU A 33 2.84 0.37 -5.16
CA GLU A 33 1.94 -0.44 -5.98
C GLU A 33 1.80 -1.86 -5.39
N GLU A 34 2.91 -2.50 -4.99
CA GLU A 34 2.84 -3.80 -4.29
C GLU A 34 2.13 -3.73 -2.94
N ALA A 35 2.29 -2.63 -2.19
CA ALA A 35 1.59 -2.44 -0.92
C ALA A 35 0.07 -2.29 -1.14
N GLN A 36 -0.35 -1.50 -2.13
CA GLN A 36 -1.77 -1.38 -2.49
C GLN A 36 -2.34 -2.70 -3.00
N GLU A 37 -1.58 -3.47 -3.79
CA GLU A 37 -2.05 -4.75 -4.30
C GLU A 37 -2.19 -5.79 -3.18
N ARG A 38 -1.30 -5.76 -2.17
CA ARG A 38 -1.43 -6.56 -0.96
C ARG A 38 -2.62 -6.14 -0.10
N GLU A 39 -2.88 -4.85 0.05
CA GLU A 39 -4.06 -4.34 0.76
C GLU A 39 -5.37 -4.73 0.04
N ALA A 40 -5.40 -4.62 -1.29
CA ALA A 40 -6.55 -5.02 -2.10
C ALA A 40 -6.83 -6.54 -2.03
N ARG A 41 -5.77 -7.36 -2.01
CA ARG A 41 -5.90 -8.81 -1.78
C ARG A 41 -6.36 -9.12 -0.36
N ALA A 42 -5.79 -8.45 0.65
CA ALA A 42 -6.20 -8.62 2.05
C ALA A 42 -7.66 -8.22 2.31
N LEU A 43 -8.20 -7.25 1.57
CA LEU A 43 -9.61 -6.88 1.66
C LEU A 43 -10.55 -7.94 1.05
N ARG A 44 -10.10 -8.62 -0.02
CA ARG A 44 -10.89 -9.68 -0.69
C ARG A 44 -10.89 -11.00 0.07
N ASP A 45 -9.74 -11.36 0.64
CA ASP A 45 -9.57 -12.62 1.38
C ASP A 45 -9.94 -12.50 2.86
N ARG A 46 -10.51 -11.38 3.30
CA ARG A 46 -10.90 -11.22 4.71
C ARG A 46 -11.94 -12.28 5.04
N PRO A 47 -11.62 -13.26 5.91
CA PRO A 47 -12.56 -14.30 6.26
C PRO A 47 -13.74 -13.66 6.99
N VAL A 48 -14.94 -14.20 6.75
CA VAL A 48 -16.16 -13.84 7.47
C VAL A 48 -15.86 -13.87 8.98
N GLU A 49 -16.11 -12.76 9.66
CA GLU A 49 -15.92 -12.65 11.11
C GLU A 49 -16.59 -13.86 11.80
N PRO A 50 -15.93 -14.47 12.80
CA PRO A 50 -16.50 -15.62 13.49
C PRO A 50 -17.86 -15.26 14.10
N GLU A 51 -18.81 -16.20 14.03
CA GLU A 51 -20.16 -16.01 14.56
C GLU A 51 -20.13 -15.55 16.03
N SER A 52 -20.98 -14.58 16.38
CA SER A 52 -21.03 -14.09 17.74
C SER A 52 -21.44 -15.19 18.72
N LYS A 53 -20.66 -15.40 19.79
CA LYS A 53 -20.98 -16.35 20.87
C LYS A 53 -22.27 -16.00 21.64
N ASN A 54 -22.81 -14.80 21.48
CA ASN A 54 -24.06 -14.37 22.12
C ASN A 54 -25.27 -14.68 21.20
N LYS A 55 -26.20 -15.50 21.69
CA LYS A 55 -27.41 -15.95 20.96
C LYS A 55 -28.22 -14.81 20.35
N SER A 56 -28.35 -13.68 21.07
CA SER A 56 -29.09 -12.50 20.59
C SER A 56 -28.38 -11.82 19.41
N LYS A 57 -27.06 -11.69 19.48
CA LYS A 57 -26.25 -11.10 18.40
C LYS A 57 -26.17 -12.04 17.18
N ARG A 58 -26.10 -13.35 17.39
CA ARG A 58 -26.12 -14.35 16.32
C ARG A 58 -27.42 -14.30 15.50
N LYS A 59 -28.58 -14.16 16.15
CA LYS A 59 -29.88 -14.00 15.47
C LYS A 59 -29.92 -12.74 14.60
N ARG A 60 -29.33 -11.63 15.06
CA ARG A 60 -29.23 -10.39 14.27
C ARG A 60 -28.28 -10.53 13.08
N GLN A 61 -27.15 -11.21 13.25
CA GLN A 61 -26.22 -11.51 12.15
C GLN A 61 -26.89 -12.37 11.06
N LEU A 62 -27.59 -13.44 11.45
CA LEU A 62 -28.30 -14.32 10.51
C LEU A 62 -29.39 -13.57 9.72
N GLN A 63 -30.17 -12.71 10.38
CA GLN A 63 -31.18 -11.88 9.70
C GLN A 63 -30.57 -10.84 8.75
N GLN A 64 -29.37 -10.34 9.03
CA GLN A 64 -28.66 -9.42 8.12
C GLN A 64 -28.11 -10.16 6.89
N ILE A 65 -27.61 -11.39 7.08
CA ILE A 65 -27.13 -12.27 6.02
C ILE A 65 -28.29 -12.72 5.12
N GLU A 66 -29.42 -13.15 5.69
CA GLU A 66 -30.63 -13.54 4.93
C GLU A 66 -31.21 -12.40 4.10
N LYS A 67 -31.10 -11.16 4.58
CA LYS A 67 -31.58 -9.98 3.86
C LYS A 67 -30.60 -9.47 2.78
N GLY A 68 -29.46 -10.14 2.58
CA GLY A 68 -28.48 -9.75 1.58
C GLY A 68 -27.88 -8.35 1.81
N LEU A 69 -27.96 -7.81 3.02
CA LEU A 69 -27.27 -6.58 3.39
C LEU A 69 -25.90 -6.98 3.95
N PRO A 70 -24.81 -6.96 3.15
CA PRO A 70 -23.49 -6.99 3.75
C PRO A 70 -23.42 -5.77 4.67
N GLY A 71 -23.27 -6.03 5.97
CA GLY A 71 -23.19 -5.01 7.00
C GLY A 71 -22.06 -4.04 6.67
N GLN A 72 -22.42 -2.94 6.02
CA GLN A 72 -21.56 -1.80 5.74
C GLN A 72 -21.26 -1.14 7.09
N LYS A 73 -20.22 -1.64 7.77
CA LYS A 73 -19.63 -0.95 8.92
C LYS A 73 -18.90 0.28 8.35
N ARG A 74 -19.46 1.47 8.60
CA ARG A 74 -18.71 2.74 8.60
C ARG A 74 -17.75 2.75 9.78
#